data_AF-A0A3M6Y086-F1
#
_entry.id   AF-A0A3M6Y086-F1
#
_cell.length_a   1.000
_cell.length_b   1.000
_cell.length_c   1.000
_cell.angle_alpha   90.00
_cell.angle_beta   90.00
_cell.angle_gamma   90.00
#
_symmetry.space_group_name_H-M   'P 1'
#
loop_
_entity.id
_entity.type
_entity.pdbx_description
1 polymer ?
#
loop_
_entity_poly.entity_id
_entity_poly.type
_entity_poly.pdbx_seq_one_letter_code
_entity_poly.pdbx_strand_id
1 'polypeptide(L)'
;MKFLKVGRVAIISRGRYAGKKVVIVQPQDNGSKKHPFPHAIVAGIDRYPLHVTRRMSKGRQTKRSKVKPFIKVVNYNHIMPTRYTLELEGL
;
A
#
# COMPACT_ATOMS: atom_id res chain seq x y z
N MET A 1 3.77 9.97 -20.59
CA MET A 1 3.78 10.37 -19.16
C MET A 1 3.71 9.11 -18.29
N LYS A 2 4.67 8.86 -17.38
CA LYS A 2 4.63 7.69 -16.47
C LYS A 2 3.71 7.97 -15.27
N PHE A 3 2.74 7.10 -15.01
CA PHE A 3 1.71 7.27 -13.97
C PHE A 3 2.00 6.51 -12.66
N LEU A 4 2.83 5.47 -12.73
CA LEU A 4 3.33 4.75 -11.55
C LEU A 4 4.54 5.51 -10.99
N LYS A 5 4.26 6.49 -10.14
CA LYS A 5 5.27 7.30 -9.44
C LYS A 5 5.27 6.98 -7.95
N VAL A 6 6.36 7.38 -7.29
CA VAL A 6 6.44 7.39 -5.82
C VAL A 6 5.27 8.17 -5.24
N GLY A 7 4.68 7.68 -4.14
CA GLY A 7 3.52 8.28 -3.48
C GLY A 7 2.19 7.97 -4.15
N ARG A 8 2.15 7.31 -5.31
CA ARG A 8 0.87 6.92 -5.93
C ARG A 8 0.21 5.78 -5.14
N VAL A 9 -1.08 5.92 -4.88
CA VAL A 9 -1.89 4.87 -4.25
C VAL A 9 -2.35 3.87 -5.31
N ALA A 10 -2.26 2.60 -5.00
CA ALA A 10 -2.70 1.52 -5.84
C ALA A 10 -3.36 0.39 -5.02
N ILE A 11 -4.01 -0.55 -5.70
CA ILE A 11 -4.62 -1.72 -5.10
C ILE A 11 -3.91 -2.96 -5.64
N ILE A 12 -3.59 -3.92 -4.78
CA ILE A 12 -3.03 -5.20 -5.23
C ILE A 12 -4.16 -6.07 -5.82
N SER A 13 -3.96 -6.60 -7.02
CA SER A 13 -4.97 -7.44 -7.69
C SER A 13 -4.84 -8.93 -7.37
N ARG A 14 -3.63 -9.43 -7.04
CA ARG A 14 -3.37 -10.88 -6.83
C ARG A 14 -2.46 -11.19 -5.63
N GLY A 15 -2.58 -12.42 -5.13
CA GLY A 15 -1.77 -12.97 -4.03
C GLY A 15 -2.33 -12.68 -2.64
N ARG A 16 -1.54 -12.96 -1.58
CA ARG A 16 -1.96 -12.84 -0.17
C ARG A 16 -2.59 -11.50 0.22
N TYR A 17 -2.19 -10.41 -0.43
CA TYR A 17 -2.66 -9.06 -0.13
C TYR A 17 -3.61 -8.51 -1.21
N ALA A 18 -4.27 -9.37 -1.99
CA ALA A 18 -5.28 -8.94 -2.96
C ALA A 18 -6.36 -8.06 -2.29
N GLY A 19 -6.77 -7.00 -2.98
CA GLY A 19 -7.72 -6.00 -2.50
C GLY A 19 -7.17 -5.02 -1.46
N LYS A 20 -5.91 -5.17 -1.01
CA LYS A 20 -5.29 -4.21 -0.09
C LYS A 20 -4.79 -2.97 -0.83
N LYS A 21 -5.01 -1.81 -0.22
CA LYS A 21 -4.50 -0.52 -0.67
C LYS A 21 -3.03 -0.41 -0.28
N VAL A 22 -2.24 0.08 -1.22
CA VAL A 22 -0.80 0.25 -1.07
C VAL A 22 -0.35 1.57 -1.65
N VAL A 23 0.80 2.05 -1.19
CA VAL A 23 1.52 3.19 -1.73
C VAL A 23 2.78 2.67 -2.41
N ILE A 24 3.05 3.18 -3.61
CA ILE A 24 4.30 2.89 -4.32
C ILE A 24 5.41 3.70 -3.67
N VAL A 25 6.40 3.01 -3.10
CA VAL A 25 7.56 3.64 -2.45
C VAL A 25 8.70 3.79 -3.46
N GLN A 26 8.95 2.73 -4.24
CA GLN A 26 10.01 2.74 -5.23
C GLN A 26 9.55 2.00 -6.50
N PRO A 27 9.31 2.70 -7.61
CA PRO A 27 9.09 2.07 -8.91
C PRO A 27 10.41 1.58 -9.52
N GLN A 28 10.39 0.40 -10.14
CA GLN A 28 11.50 -0.22 -10.84
C GLN A 28 11.03 -0.70 -12.22
N ASP A 29 11.15 0.18 -13.21
CA ASP A 29 10.60 -0.04 -14.56
C ASP A 29 11.41 -1.06 -15.37
N ASN A 30 12.74 -1.08 -15.20
CA ASN A 30 13.66 -1.85 -16.05
C ASN A 30 13.97 -3.25 -15.50
N GLY A 31 13.35 -3.64 -14.38
CA GLY A 31 13.69 -4.87 -13.66
C GLY A 31 15.05 -4.78 -12.94
N SER A 32 15.34 -5.79 -12.13
CA SER A 32 16.58 -5.96 -11.39
C SER A 32 17.15 -7.36 -11.61
N LYS A 33 18.41 -7.59 -11.24
CA LYS A 33 19.03 -8.93 -11.32
C LYS A 33 18.19 -10.02 -10.62
N LYS A 34 17.50 -9.67 -9.54
CA LYS A 34 16.64 -10.59 -8.77
C LYS A 34 15.25 -10.76 -9.39
N HIS A 35 14.73 -9.71 -10.02
CA HIS A 35 13.39 -9.70 -10.61
C HIS A 35 13.49 -9.05 -12.01
N PRO A 36 13.61 -9.86 -13.09
CA PRO A 36 13.87 -9.36 -14.44
C PRO A 36 12.65 -8.68 -15.10
N PHE A 37 11.56 -8.48 -14.35
CA PHE A 37 10.32 -7.87 -14.82
C PHE A 37 10.06 -6.52 -14.11
N PRO A 38 9.24 -5.63 -14.70
CA PRO A 38 8.84 -4.38 -14.07
C PRO A 38 8.09 -4.62 -12.74
N HIS A 39 8.53 -3.94 -11.69
CA HIS A 39 7.97 -4.10 -10.34
C HIS A 39 8.05 -2.81 -9.53
N ALA A 40 7.35 -2.78 -8.40
CA ALA A 40 7.51 -1.75 -7.38
C ALA A 40 7.71 -2.37 -6.01
N ILE A 41 8.45 -1.66 -5.17
CA ILE A 41 8.36 -1.82 -3.73
C ILE A 41 7.15 -1.03 -3.26
N VAL A 42 6.21 -1.73 -2.61
CA VAL A 42 4.99 -1.13 -2.10
C VAL A 42 4.90 -1.28 -0.58
N ALA A 43 4.38 -0.25 0.08
CA ALA A 43 3.99 -0.28 1.48
C ALA A 43 2.46 -0.30 1.54
N GLY A 44 1.90 -1.24 2.30
CA GLY A 44 0.46 -1.48 2.32
C GLY A 44 -0.09 -1.71 3.73
N ILE A 45 -1.42 -1.73 3.81
CA ILE A 45 -2.14 -2.02 5.05
C ILE A 45 -2.73 -3.43 4.98
N ASP A 46 -2.23 -4.34 5.83
CA ASP A 46 -2.76 -5.71 5.97
C ASP A 46 -4.07 -5.69 6.77
N ARG A 47 -4.01 -5.10 7.97
CA ARG A 47 -5.16 -4.91 8.85
C ARG A 47 -5.50 -3.42 8.95
N TYR A 48 -6.64 -3.05 8.39
CA TYR A 48 -7.21 -1.71 8.49
C TYR A 48 -7.71 -1.42 9.90
N PRO A 49 -7.74 -0.13 10.29
CA PRO A 49 -8.41 0.26 11.52
C PRO A 49 -9.92 -0.06 11.40
N LEU A 50 -10.51 -0.48 12.51
CA LEU A 50 -11.95 -0.75 12.59
C LEU A 50 -12.70 0.51 13.01
N HIS A 51 -13.95 0.65 12.56
CA HIS A 51 -14.79 1.80 12.90
C HIS A 51 -14.89 2.00 14.42
N VAL A 52 -14.70 3.24 14.88
CA VAL A 52 -14.72 3.64 16.30
C VAL A 52 -15.90 4.56 16.55
N THR A 53 -16.61 4.34 17.66
CA THR A 53 -17.73 5.19 18.10
C THR A 53 -17.40 5.84 19.45
N ARG A 54 -17.99 7.01 19.72
CA ARG A 54 -17.73 7.81 20.93
C ARG A 54 -18.02 7.06 22.25
N ARG A 55 -18.91 6.06 22.23
CA ARG A 55 -19.31 5.28 23.41
C ARG A 55 -18.27 4.23 23.84
N MET A 56 -17.27 3.94 23.01
CA MET A 56 -16.27 2.91 23.32
C MET A 56 -15.29 3.38 24.41
N SER A 57 -14.80 2.47 25.25
CA SER A 57 -13.73 2.77 26.21
C SER A 57 -12.41 3.06 25.49
N LYS A 58 -11.55 3.92 26.07
CA LYS A 58 -10.25 4.31 25.49
C LYS A 58 -9.42 3.08 25.06
N GLY A 59 -9.34 2.04 25.89
CA GLY A 59 -8.61 0.81 25.55
C GLY A 59 -9.17 0.08 24.32
N ARG A 60 -10.50 0.06 24.13
CA ARG A 60 -11.12 -0.52 22.92
C ARG A 60 -10.88 0.36 21.70
N GLN A 61 -10.92 1.68 21.85
CA GLN A 61 -10.62 2.63 20.78
C GLN A 61 -9.18 2.46 20.27
N THR A 62 -8.20 2.38 21.17
CA THR A 62 -6.78 2.16 20.80
C THR A 62 -6.58 0.83 20.07
N LYS A 63 -7.18 -0.26 20.57
CA LYS A 63 -7.08 -1.58 19.92
C LYS A 63 -7.69 -1.60 18.51
N ARG A 64 -8.81 -0.89 18.29
CA ARG A 64 -9.47 -0.79 16.97
C ARG A 64 -8.76 0.14 16.00
N SER A 65 -8.04 1.14 16.50
CA SER A 65 -7.27 2.09 15.69
C SER A 65 -5.92 1.54 15.23
N LYS A 66 -5.46 0.41 15.79
CA LYS A 66 -4.18 -0.21 15.43
C LYS A 66 -4.18 -0.71 13.99
N VAL A 67 -3.25 -0.19 13.19
CA VAL A 67 -3.02 -0.60 11.80
C VAL A 67 -1.86 -1.60 11.75
N LYS A 68 -1.97 -2.65 10.94
CA LYS A 68 -0.85 -3.58 10.67
C LYS A 68 -0.33 -3.33 9.25
N PRO A 69 0.86 -2.73 9.08
CA PRO A 69 1.44 -2.51 7.77
C PRO A 69 2.15 -3.76 7.22
N PHE A 70 2.44 -3.76 5.93
CA PHE A 70 3.34 -4.70 5.28
C PHE A 70 4.15 -4.01 4.19
N ILE A 71 5.32 -4.58 3.86
CA ILE A 71 6.16 -4.17 2.72
C ILE A 71 6.29 -5.36 1.79
N LYS A 72 6.14 -5.15 0.49
CA LYS A 72 6.28 -6.23 -0.51
C LYS A 72 6.79 -5.69 -1.84
N VAL A 73 7.56 -6.52 -2.53
CA VAL A 73 7.90 -6.32 -3.95
C VAL A 73 6.79 -6.93 -4.80
N VAL A 74 6.18 -6.14 -5.69
CA VAL A 74 5.03 -6.54 -6.49
C VAL A 74 5.24 -6.17 -7.95
N ASN A 75 4.99 -7.12 -8.85
CA ASN A 75 4.99 -6.90 -10.29
C ASN A 75 3.87 -5.92 -10.69
N TYR A 76 4.11 -5.03 -11.65
CA TYR A 76 3.11 -4.07 -12.13
C TYR A 76 1.82 -4.68 -12.66
N ASN A 77 1.87 -5.87 -13.25
CA ASN A 77 0.68 -6.59 -13.69
C ASN A 77 -0.26 -6.96 -12.52
N HIS A 78 0.25 -6.95 -11.29
CA HIS A 78 -0.50 -7.28 -10.08
C HIS A 78 -0.92 -6.04 -9.29
N ILE A 79 -0.84 -4.86 -9.90
CA ILE A 79 -1.19 -3.58 -9.30
C ILE A 79 -2.24 -2.90 -10.17
N MET A 80 -3.35 -2.51 -9.55
CA MET A 80 -4.34 -1.62 -10.14
C MET A 80 -4.04 -0.18 -9.68
N PRO A 81 -3.52 0.71 -10.55
CA PRO A 81 -3.25 2.08 -10.18
C PRO A 81 -4.56 2.84 -9.91
N THR A 82 -4.52 3.79 -8.98
CA THR A 82 -5.67 4.66 -8.70
C THR A 82 -5.35 6.12 -9.00
N ARG A 83 -6.38 6.98 -8.94
CA ARG A 83 -6.24 8.43 -9.08
C ARG A 83 -5.47 9.06 -7.90
N TYR A 84 -5.51 8.44 -6.73
CA TYR A 84 -5.05 9.05 -5.49
C TYR A 84 -3.53 9.06 -5.36
N THR A 85 -3.03 10.14 -4.77
CA THR A 85 -1.62 10.38 -4.43
C THR A 85 -1.53 10.66 -2.95
N LEU A 86 -0.45 10.17 -2.33
CA LEU A 86 -0.08 10.46 -0.96
C LEU A 86 1.23 11.22 -1.01
N GLU A 87 1.22 12.45 -0.50
CA GLU A 87 2.41 13.29 -0.39
C GLU A 87 3.28 12.73 0.75
N LEU A 88 4.49 12.28 0.40
CA LEU A 88 5.44 11.69 1.34
C LEU A 88 6.40 12.74 1.92
N GLU A 89 6.39 13.98 1.42
CA GLU A 89 7.37 15.03 1.74
C GLU A 89 7.09 15.78 3.06
N GLY A 90 6.11 15.35 3.87
CA GLY A 90 5.71 16.03 5.10
C GLY A 90 5.64 15.16 6.36
N LEU A 91 6.33 14.01 6.38
CA LEU A 91 6.38 13.07 7.52
C LEU A 91 7.76 13.03 8.17
#